data_AF-A0A9D6SAW2-F1
#
_entry.id   AF-A0A9D6SAW2-F1
#
_cell.length_a   1.000
_cell.length_b   1.000
_cell.length_c   1.000
_cell.angle_alpha   90.00
_cell.angle_beta   90.00
_cell.angle_gamma   90.00
#
_symmetry.space_group_name_H-M   'P 1'
#
loop_
_entity.id
_entity.type
_entity.pdbx_description
1 polymer ?
#
loop_
_entity_poly.entity_id
_entity_poly.type
_entity_poly.pdbx_seq_one_letter_code
_entity_poly.pdbx_strand_id
1 'polypeptide(L)' 'NLIREHKAYQIDLVIETSLQEGMVTLNRSLAHLVKQKEISIENAELYSLNSSELKILLERI' A
#
# COMPACT_ATOMS: atom_id res chain seq x y z
N ASN A 1 -19.94 7.39 -2.71
CA ASN A 1 -20.06 8.87 -2.66
C ASN A 1 -18.85 9.57 -3.28
N LEU A 2 -17.61 9.28 -2.87
CA LEU A 2 -16.40 9.94 -3.37
C LEU A 2 -16.26 10.04 -4.90
N ILE A 3 -16.53 8.96 -5.64
CA ILE A 3 -16.45 8.94 -7.11
C ILE A 3 -17.48 9.89 -7.74
N ARG A 4 -18.72 9.85 -7.25
CA ARG A 4 -19.81 10.72 -7.73
C ARG A 4 -19.57 12.19 -7.38
N GLU A 5 -18.86 12.45 -6.30
CA GLU A 5 -18.51 13.80 -5.83
C GLU A 5 -17.21 14.34 -6.41
N HIS A 6 -16.58 13.64 -7.38
CA HIS A 6 -15.28 13.99 -7.93
C HIS A 6 -14.14 14.13 -6.90
N LYS A 7 -14.23 13.41 -5.77
CA LYS A 7 -13.23 13.37 -4.70
C LYS A 7 -12.38 12.10 -4.75
N ALA A 8 -11.99 11.67 -5.94
CA ALA A 8 -11.25 10.42 -6.14
C ALA A 8 -9.90 10.41 -5.39
N TYR A 9 -9.26 11.57 -5.22
CA TYR A 9 -8.02 11.72 -4.44
C TYR A 9 -8.14 11.31 -2.96
N GLN A 10 -9.36 11.22 -2.41
CA GLN A 10 -9.60 10.75 -1.04
C GLN A 10 -9.69 9.23 -0.95
N ILE A 11 -9.76 8.51 -2.08
CA ILE A 11 -9.90 7.05 -2.09
C ILE A 11 -8.67 6.39 -1.44
N ASP A 12 -7.46 6.92 -1.65
CA ASP A 12 -6.25 6.39 -1.05
C ASP A 12 -6.32 6.41 0.49
N LEU A 13 -6.82 7.50 1.08
CA LEU A 13 -7.04 7.62 2.52
C LEU A 13 -8.10 6.64 3.04
N VAL A 14 -9.16 6.41 2.26
CA VAL A 14 -10.19 5.41 2.62
C VAL A 14 -9.58 4.01 2.61
N ILE A 15 -8.78 3.65 1.60
CA ILE A 15 -8.10 2.36 1.54
C ILE A 15 -7.15 2.19 2.72
N GLU A 16 -6.39 3.23 3.08
CA GLU A 16 -5.44 3.21 4.19
C GLU A 16 -6.12 2.96 5.55
N THR A 17 -7.29 3.56 5.77
CA THR A 17 -8.02 3.49 7.05
C THR A 17 -8.99 2.32 7.16
N SER A 18 -9.39 1.71 6.03
CA SER A 18 -10.42 0.65 5.99
C SER A 18 -9.83 -0.77 5.98
N LEU A 19 -8.70 -0.99 6.65
CA LEU A 19 -8.06 -2.31 6.74
C LEU A 19 -9.00 -3.38 7.33
N GLN A 20 -9.85 -3.00 8.30
CA GLN A 20 -10.82 -3.90 8.93
C GLN A 20 -11.89 -4.39 7.95
N GLU A 21 -12.17 -3.61 6.91
CA GLU A 21 -13.08 -3.97 5.82
C GLU A 21 -12.38 -4.76 4.71
N GLY A 22 -11.13 -5.17 4.93
CA GLY A 22 -10.33 -5.93 3.97
C GLY A 22 -9.62 -5.10 2.90
N MET A 23 -9.63 -3.77 3.01
CA MET A 23 -8.87 -2.92 2.08
C MET A 23 -7.37 -2.99 2.36
N VAL A 24 -6.56 -2.99 1.31
CA VAL A 24 -5.10 -3.07 1.42
C VAL A 24 -4.47 -2.06 0.47
N THR A 25 -3.57 -1.23 0.99
CA THR A 25 -2.78 -0.29 0.17
C THR A 25 -1.74 -1.04 -0.65
N LEU A 26 -1.31 -0.46 -1.77
CA LEU A 26 -0.26 -1.04 -2.61
C LEU A 26 1.01 -1.35 -1.80
N ASN A 27 1.49 -0.42 -0.98
CA ASN A 27 2.70 -0.60 -0.19
C ASN A 27 2.58 -1.73 0.84
N ARG A 28 1.41 -1.95 1.44
CA ARG A 28 1.16 -3.11 2.32
C ARG A 28 1.20 -4.42 1.54
N SER A 29 0.62 -4.46 0.34
CA SER A 29 0.69 -5.64 -0.54
C SER A 29 2.12 -5.95 -0.95
N LEU A 30 2.89 -4.94 -1.38
CA LEU A 30 4.30 -5.09 -1.75
C LEU A 30 5.14 -5.60 -0.55
N ALA A 31 4.95 -5.01 0.63
CA ALA A 31 5.61 -5.44 1.86
C ALA A 31 5.29 -6.91 2.20
N HIS A 32 4.04 -7.33 1.99
CA HIS A 32 3.63 -8.73 2.20
C HIS A 32 4.31 -9.68 1.20
N LEU A 33 4.33 -9.34 -0.09
CA LEU A 33 4.98 -10.15 -1.14
C LEU A 33 6.48 -10.30 -0.90
N VAL A 34 7.15 -9.22 -0.47
CA VAL A 34 8.57 -9.27 -0.06
C VAL A 34 8.76 -10.22 1.12
N LYS A 35 7.89 -10.14 2.14
CA LYS A 35 7.95 -11.02 3.32
C LYS A 35 7.76 -12.50 2.94
N GLN A 36 6.89 -12.80 1.99
CA GLN A 36 6.71 -14.15 1.45
C GLN A 36 7.83 -14.58 0.47
N LYS A 37 8.80 -13.70 0.19
CA LYS A 37 9.89 -13.90 -0.78
C LYS A 37 9.38 -14.15 -2.20
N GLU A 38 8.18 -13.67 -2.53
CA GLU A 38 7.63 -13.75 -3.88
C GLU A 38 8.23 -12.70 -4.81
N ILE A 39 8.69 -11.58 -4.25
CA ILE A 39 9.40 -10.51 -4.96
C ILE A 39 10.64 -10.05 -4.18
N SER A 40 11.61 -9.45 -4.87
CA SER A 40 12.76 -8.81 -4.22
C SER A 40 12.40 -7.43 -3.65
N ILE A 41 13.20 -6.95 -2.70
CA ILE A 41 13.05 -5.60 -2.13
C ILE A 41 13.24 -4.54 -3.23
N GLU A 42 14.21 -4.72 -4.13
CA GLU A 42 14.44 -3.74 -5.21
C GLU A 42 13.22 -3.63 -6.14
N ASN A 43 12.58 -4.77 -6.46
CA ASN A 43 11.36 -4.78 -7.26
C ASN A 43 10.21 -4.08 -6.52
N ALA A 44 10.06 -4.32 -5.21
CA ALA A 44 9.04 -3.63 -4.42
C ALA A 44 9.27 -2.10 -4.39
N GLU A 45 10.52 -1.66 -4.23
CA GLU A 45 10.87 -0.24 -4.25
C GLU A 45 10.61 0.42 -5.61
N LEU A 46 10.84 -0.29 -6.71
CA LEU A 46 10.61 0.20 -8.08
C LEU A 46 9.13 0.51 -8.36
N TYR A 47 8.22 -0.31 -7.85
CA TYR A 47 6.77 -0.17 -8.11
C TYR A 47 6.01 0.59 -7.01
N SER A 48 6.65 0.86 -5.88
CA SER A 48 6.05 1.60 -4.78
C SER A 48 5.80 3.07 -5.16
N LEU A 49 4.61 3.58 -4.84
CA LEU A 49 4.27 4.99 -5.00
C LEU A 49 4.89 5.89 -3.92
N ASN A 50 5.37 5.28 -2.82
CA ASN A 50 6.05 5.97 -1.73
C ASN A 50 7.07 5.05 -1.06
N SER A 51 8.31 5.06 -1.55
CA SER A 51 9.36 4.14 -1.08
C SER A 51 9.72 4.35 0.40
N SER A 52 9.53 5.56 0.94
CA SER A 52 9.75 5.84 2.36
C SER A 52 8.74 5.12 3.25
N GLU A 53 7.46 5.12 2.86
CA GLU A 53 6.42 4.37 3.57
C GLU A 53 6.68 2.86 3.47
N LEU A 54 7.03 2.35 2.29
CA LEU A 54 7.37 0.93 2.10
C LEU A 54 8.51 0.50 3.03
N LYS A 55 9.58 1.29 3.17
CA LYS A 55 10.69 0.99 4.09
C LYS A 55 10.23 0.88 5.54
N ILE A 56 9.42 1.84 6.01
CA ILE A 56 8.85 1.81 7.37
C ILE A 56 8.00 0.55 7.56
N LEU A 57 7.23 0.14 6.54
CA LEU A 57 6.46 -1.10 6.62
C LEU A 57 7.37 -2.33 6.70
N LEU A 58 8.40 -2.41 5.87
CA LEU A 58 9.37 -3.52 5.87
C LEU A 58 10.15 -3.63 7.20
N GLU A 59 10.43 -2.53 7.89
CA GLU A 59 11.07 -2.53 9.21
C GLU A 59 10.17 -3.08 10.32
N ARG A 60 8.85 -3.11 10.12
CA ARG A 60 7.86 -3.54 11.13
C ARG A 60 7.49 -5.03 11.05
N ILE A 61 7.95 -5.77 10.05
CA ILE A 61 7.54 -7.16 9.77
C ILE A 61 8.63 -8.19 10.02
#